data_AF-A0AAX7TFH4-F1
#
_entry.id   AF-A0AAX7TFH4-F1
#
_cell.length_a   1.000
_cell.length_b   1.000
_cell.length_c   1.000
_cell.angle_alpha   90.00
_cell.angle_beta   90.00
_cell.angle_gamma   90.00
#
_symmetry.space_group_name_H-M   'P 1'
#
loop_
_entity.id
_entity.type
_entity.pdbx_description
1 polymer ?
#
loop_
_entity_poly.entity_id
_entity_poly.type
_entity_poly.pdbx_seq_one_letter_code
_entity_poly.pdbx_strand_id
1 'polypeptide(L)'
;MEALIPVINKLQDVFTTVGADTIQLPQIVVVGTQSSGKSSVLESLVGRDILPRGTGVVTRRPLVLQLVHIDQEDRRKPTEENENTFKSGM
;
A
#
# COMPACT_ATOMS: atom_id res chain seq x y z
N MET A 1 -13.72 -7.12 -1.70
CA MET A 1 -12.86 -6.45 -0.69
C MET A 1 -13.63 -5.45 0.16
N GLU A 2 -14.66 -4.78 -0.36
CA GLU A 2 -15.41 -3.75 0.38
C GLU A 2 -16.05 -4.23 1.69
N ALA A 3 -16.48 -5.50 1.78
CA ALA A 3 -17.00 -6.06 3.02
C ALA A 3 -15.91 -6.53 4.00
N LEU A 4 -14.69 -6.78 3.53
CA LEU A 4 -13.59 -7.33 4.33
C LEU A 4 -12.80 -6.23 5.04
N ILE A 5 -12.62 -5.07 4.40
CA ILE A 5 -11.91 -3.92 4.98
C ILE A 5 -12.55 -3.48 6.31
N PRO A 6 -13.88 -3.26 6.42
CA PRO A 6 -14.50 -2.84 7.67
C PRO A 6 -14.34 -3.86 8.80
N VAL A 7 -14.31 -5.15 8.48
CA VAL A 7 -14.13 -6.23 9.46
C VAL A 7 -12.69 -6.27 9.96
N ILE A 8 -11.71 -6.15 9.05
CA ILE A 8 -10.29 -6.12 9.41
C ILE A 8 -9.98 -4.87 10.23
N ASN A 9 -10.46 -3.69 9.82
CA ASN A 9 -10.25 -2.44 10.57
C ASN A 9 -10.83 -2.55 12.00
N LYS A 10 -12.08 -3.05 12.14
CA LYS A 10 -12.68 -3.29 13.46
C LYS A 10 -11.87 -4.25 14.32
N LEU A 11 -11.33 -5.32 13.74
CA LEU A 11 -10.47 -6.24 14.48
C LEU A 11 -9.17 -5.52 14.92
N GLN A 12 -8.54 -4.76 14.03
CA GLN A 12 -7.32 -3.99 14.35
C GLN A 12 -7.56 -2.99 15.49
N ASP A 13 -8.71 -2.30 15.52
CA ASP A 13 -9.09 -1.39 16.60
C ASP A 13 -9.21 -2.13 17.95
N VAL A 14 -9.83 -3.32 17.93
CA VAL A 14 -9.96 -4.16 19.12
C VAL A 14 -8.58 -4.61 19.62
N PHE A 15 -7.71 -5.10 18.74
CA PHE A 15 -6.35 -5.53 19.12
C PHE A 15 -5.50 -4.38 19.68
N THR A 16 -5.61 -3.18 19.08
CA THR A 16 -4.92 -1.97 19.56
C THR A 16 -5.41 -1.58 20.96
N THR A 17 -6.72 -1.72 21.23
CA THR A 17 -7.32 -1.38 22.53
C THR A 17 -6.87 -2.31 23.65
N VAL A 18 -6.68 -3.61 23.36
CA VAL A 18 -6.24 -4.60 24.35
C VAL A 18 -4.71 -4.73 24.47
N GLY A 19 -3.95 -3.90 23.74
CA GLY A 19 -2.48 -3.94 23.75
C GLY A 19 -1.91 -5.22 23.13
N ALA A 20 -2.68 -5.89 22.27
CA ALA A 20 -2.25 -7.07 21.56
C ALA A 20 -1.68 -6.69 20.19
N ASP A 21 -0.83 -7.56 19.66
CA ASP A 21 -0.21 -7.32 18.34
C ASP A 21 -1.25 -7.18 17.25
N THR A 22 -1.00 -6.25 16.32
CA THR A 22 -1.84 -6.05 15.14
C THR A 22 -1.91 -7.31 14.29
N ILE A 23 -3.07 -7.57 13.66
CA ILE A 23 -3.22 -8.69 12.74
C ILE A 23 -2.20 -8.53 11.61
N GLN A 24 -1.26 -9.46 11.54
CA GLN A 24 -0.35 -9.59 10.41
C GLN A 24 -1.11 -10.23 9.25
N LEU A 25 -1.41 -9.44 8.22
CA LEU A 25 -2.00 -9.96 6.99
C LEU A 25 -0.94 -10.75 6.21
N PRO A 26 -1.32 -11.85 5.52
CA PRO A 26 -0.38 -12.62 4.73
C PRO A 26 0.19 -11.78 3.58
N GLN A 27 1.51 -11.85 3.39
CA GLN A 27 2.17 -11.21 2.26
C GLN A 27 1.85 -11.96 0.96
N ILE A 28 1.47 -11.22 -0.08
CA ILE A 28 1.22 -11.77 -1.42
C ILE A 28 2.49 -11.62 -2.26
N VAL A 29 2.98 -12.74 -2.80
CA VAL A 29 4.12 -12.76 -3.73
C VAL A 29 3.63 -13.24 -5.09
N VAL A 30 3.93 -12.48 -6.13
CA VAL A 30 3.53 -12.82 -7.51
C VAL A 30 4.74 -13.36 -8.26
N VAL A 31 4.66 -14.63 -8.67
CA VAL A 31 5.68 -15.33 -9.45
C VAL A 31 5.12 -15.81 -10.78
N GLY A 32 5.96 -15.90 -11.80
CA GLY A 32 5.54 -16.37 -13.12
C GLY A 32 6.49 -15.96 -14.24
N THR A 33 6.32 -16.60 -15.40
CA THR A 33 7.13 -16.35 -16.60
C THR A 33 6.91 -14.93 -17.14
N GLN A 34 7.79 -14.45 -18.03
CA GLN A 34 7.60 -13.16 -18.70
C GLN A 34 6.24 -13.12 -19.41
N SER A 35 5.57 -11.97 -19.37
CA SER A 35 4.26 -11.75 -20.03
C SER A 35 3.09 -12.55 -19.47
N SER A 36 3.25 -13.30 -18.38
CA SER A 36 2.16 -14.07 -17.73
C SER A 36 1.11 -13.22 -16.99
N GLY A 37 1.09 -11.89 -17.18
CA GLY A 37 0.12 -11.01 -16.51
C GLY A 37 0.43 -10.62 -15.06
N LYS A 38 1.65 -10.83 -14.56
CA LYS A 38 2.05 -10.49 -13.17
C LYS A 38 1.71 -9.06 -12.77
N SER A 39 2.08 -8.09 -13.60
CA SER A 39 1.79 -6.67 -13.34
C SER A 39 0.28 -6.41 -13.35
N SER A 40 -0.45 -7.01 -14.30
CA SER A 40 -1.90 -6.88 -14.41
C SER A 40 -2.66 -7.39 -13.18
N VAL A 41 -2.21 -8.48 -12.57
CA VAL A 41 -2.79 -9.00 -11.32
C VAL A 41 -2.58 -8.01 -10.17
N LEU A 42 -1.36 -7.48 -10.02
CA LEU A 42 -1.07 -6.46 -9.00
C LEU A 42 -1.90 -5.19 -9.22
N GLU A 43 -2.01 -4.71 -10.44
CA GLU A 43 -2.80 -3.52 -10.78
C GLU A 43 -4.30 -3.74 -10.55
N SER A 44 -4.81 -4.95 -10.81
CA SER A 44 -6.21 -5.31 -10.54
C SER A 44 -6.53 -5.29 -9.03
N LEU A 45 -5.56 -5.69 -8.19
CA LEU A 45 -5.70 -5.61 -6.73
C LEU A 45 -5.65 -4.16 -6.22
N VAL A 46 -4.83 -3.31 -6.85
CA VAL A 46 -4.69 -1.88 -6.50
C VAL A 46 -5.87 -1.06 -7.05
N GLY A 47 -6.45 -1.49 -8.16
CA GLY A 47 -7.48 -0.75 -8.91
C GLY A 47 -6.93 0.45 -9.69
N ARG A 48 -5.60 0.49 -9.95
CA ARG A 48 -4.93 1.58 -10.68
C ARG A 48 -3.78 1.04 -11.52
N ASP A 49 -3.57 1.67 -12.67
CA ASP A 49 -2.38 1.48 -13.50
C ASP A 49 -1.18 2.19 -12.88
N ILE A 50 -0.41 1.46 -12.09
CA ILE A 50 0.75 2.00 -11.35
C ILE A 50 2.07 1.34 -11.73
N LEU A 51 2.04 0.25 -12.50
CA LEU A 51 3.24 -0.48 -12.89
C LEU A 51 3.67 -0.10 -14.31
N PRO A 52 4.98 -0.10 -14.59
CA PRO A 52 5.46 0.18 -15.94
C PRO A 52 4.87 -0.83 -16.93
N ARG A 53 4.56 -0.35 -18.14
CA ARG A 53 4.15 -1.15 -19.29
C ARG A 53 5.16 -0.94 -20.42
N GLY A 54 5.40 -1.98 -21.22
CA GLY A 54 6.34 -1.90 -22.34
C GLY A 54 6.57 -3.25 -23.00
N THR A 55 7.31 -3.24 -24.11
CA THR A 55 7.73 -4.46 -24.80
C THR A 55 8.96 -5.07 -24.12
N GLY A 56 9.14 -6.38 -24.25
CA GLY A 56 10.26 -7.10 -23.64
C GLY A 56 10.10 -7.32 -22.13
N VAL A 57 11.23 -7.35 -21.39
CA VAL A 57 11.23 -7.56 -19.93
C VAL A 57 10.96 -6.24 -19.22
N VAL A 58 9.78 -6.18 -18.60
CA VAL A 58 9.26 -4.97 -17.94
C VAL A 58 9.73 -4.87 -16.49
N THR A 59 9.47 -5.90 -15.68
CA THR A 59 9.91 -5.94 -14.28
C THR A 59 11.34 -6.47 -14.21
N ARG A 60 12.32 -5.58 -14.03
CA ARG A 60 13.76 -5.93 -13.92
C ARG A 60 14.29 -5.90 -12.50
N ARG A 61 13.49 -5.44 -11.54
CA ARG A 61 13.81 -5.39 -10.11
C ARG A 61 12.60 -5.89 -9.31
N PRO A 62 12.82 -6.64 -8.22
CA PRO A 62 11.75 -6.94 -7.28
C PRO A 62 11.11 -5.64 -6.79
N LEU A 63 9.79 -5.64 -6.69
CA LEU A 63 9.01 -4.52 -6.17
C LEU A 63 8.30 -4.97 -4.90
N VAL A 64 8.44 -4.19 -3.84
CA VAL A 64 7.61 -4.34 -2.63
C VAL A 64 6.52 -3.29 -2.70
N LEU A 65 5.27 -3.76 -2.75
CA LEU A 65 4.09 -2.89 -2.79
C LEU A 65 3.38 -2.96 -1.44
N GLN A 66 3.40 -1.84 -0.71
CA GLN A 66 2.68 -1.70 0.56
C GLN A 66 1.37 -0.94 0.33
N LEU A 67 0.26 -1.60 0.62
CA LEU A 67 -1.05 -0.95 0.63
C LEU A 67 -1.35 -0.44 2.03
N VAL A 68 -1.58 0.86 2.15
CA VAL A 68 -1.94 1.52 3.41
C VAL A 68 -3.35 2.07 3.26
N HIS A 69 -4.25 1.63 4.13
CA HIS A 69 -5.58 2.22 4.23
C HIS A 69 -5.46 3.60 4.89
N ILE A 70 -6.07 4.62 4.27
CA ILE A 70 -6.09 5.99 4.80
C ILE A 70 -7.55 6.38 4.92
N ASP A 71 -7.97 6.74 6.13
CA ASP A 71 -9.32 7.23 6.37
C ASP A 71 -9.55 8.57 5.66
N GLN A 72 -10.79 8.83 5.25
CA GLN A 72 -11.11 10.06 4.53
C GLN A 72 -10.92 11.32 5.38
N GLU A 73 -10.99 11.18 6.71
CA GLU A 73 -10.75 12.27 7.65
C GLU A 73 -9.26 12.62 7.76
N ASP A 74 -8.37 11.63 7.66
CA ASP A 74 -6.91 11.82 7.71
C ASP A 74 -6.33 12.45 6.44
N ARG A 75 -7.04 12.39 5.31
CA ARG A 75 -6.62 13.09 4.08
C ARG A 75 -6.54 14.62 4.22
N ARG A 76 -7.07 15.20 5.30
CA ARG A 76 -7.11 16.66 5.52
C ARG A 76 -5.90 17.24 6.26
N LYS A 77 -4.84 16.46 6.51
CA LYS A 77 -3.55 17.02 6.97
C LYS A 77 -2.63 17.17 5.76
N PRO A 78 -2.52 18.35 5.12
CA PRO A 78 -1.42 18.60 4.20
C PRO A 78 -0.13 18.43 4.99
N THR A 79 0.84 17.78 4.36
CA THR A 79 2.20 17.58 4.85
C THR A 79 2.90 18.94 5.08
N GLU A 80 2.65 19.60 6.20
CA GLU A 80 3.31 20.85 6.62
C GLU A 80 4.61 20.61 7.42
N GLU A 81 5.19 19.41 7.38
CA GLU A 81 6.40 19.11 8.18
C GLU A 81 7.74 19.36 7.44
N ASN A 82 7.75 19.79 6.18
CA ASN A 82 9.00 19.93 5.41
C ASN A 82 9.50 21.37 5.17
N GLU A 83 8.81 22.43 5.60
CA GLU A 83 9.28 23.82 5.39
C GLU A 83 10.01 24.46 6.58
N ASN A 84 9.82 23.97 7.81
CA ASN A 84 10.40 24.63 8.99
C ASN A 84 11.89 24.34 9.22
N THR A 85 12.49 23.37 8.53
CA THR A 85 13.91 23.03 8.69
C THR A 85 14.84 23.91 7.83
N PHE A 86 14.33 24.57 6.78
CA PHE A 86 15.15 25.42 5.91
C PHE A 86 15.28 26.88 6.39
N LYS A 87 14.39 27.36 7.28
CA LYS A 87 14.42 28.75 7.76
C LYS A 87 15.19 28.97 9.08
N SER A 88 15.56 27.90 9.79
CA SER A 88 16.35 28.00 11.02
C SER A 88 17.88 28.09 10.76
N GLY A 89 18.30 27.94 9.49
CA GLY A 89 19.70 27.90 9.08
C GLY A 89 20.20 29.14 8.33
N MET A 90 19.46 30.26 8.33
CA MET A 90 19.92 31.56 7.81
C MET A 90 19.86 32.62 8.89
#